data_AF-A0A9E1HJ00-F1
#
_entry.id   AF-A0A9E1HJ00-F1
#
_cell.length_a   1.000
_cell.length_b   1.000
_cell.length_c   1.000
_cell.angle_alpha   90.00
_cell.angle_beta   90.00
_cell.angle_gamma   90.00
#
_symmetry.space_group_name_H-M   'P 1'
#
loop_
_entity.id
_entity.type
_entity.pdbx_description
1 polymer ?
#
loop_
_entity_poly.entity_id
_entity_poly.type
_entity_poly.pdbx_seq_one_letter_code
_entity_poly.pdbx_strand_id
1 'polypeptide(L)'
;MEEKVVVEFINDMKQTHVDLEIPLEITANDLVLALNEAYGLEMDTENIFSCYLVAENPIAFLRGNKTLKEFGIRNGSYIIYRRA
;
A
#
# COMPACT_ATOMS: atom_id res chain seq x y z
N MET A 1 -14.93 10.55 -12.55
CA MET A 1 -13.58 10.97 -12.11
C MET A 1 -13.16 9.93 -11.10
N GLU A 2 -12.03 9.25 -11.28
CA GLU A 2 -11.53 8.28 -10.30
C GLU A 2 -11.18 9.01 -9.00
N GLU A 3 -11.69 8.52 -7.87
CA GLU A 3 -11.43 9.11 -6.56
C GLU A 3 -10.02 8.73 -6.13
N LYS A 4 -9.17 9.73 -5.91
CA LYS A 4 -7.76 9.54 -5.55
C LYS A 4 -7.45 10.14 -4.18
N VAL A 5 -6.42 9.62 -3.55
CA VAL A 5 -5.91 10.10 -2.26
C VAL A 5 -4.39 10.26 -2.31
N VAL A 6 -3.89 11.22 -1.55
CA VAL A 6 -2.47 11.42 -1.29
C VAL A 6 -2.13 10.76 0.04
N VAL A 7 -1.25 9.77 0.00
CA VAL A 7 -0.76 9.02 1.17
C VAL A 7 0.75 9.15 1.26
N GLU A 8 1.29 9.00 2.46
CA GLU A 8 2.73 8.88 2.64
C GLU A 8 3.11 7.39 2.61
N PHE A 9 3.90 6.99 1.61
CA PHE A 9 4.49 5.67 1.55
C PHE A 9 5.81 5.65 2.31
N ILE A 10 5.90 4.74 3.28
CA ILE A 10 7.06 4.54 4.14
C ILE A 10 7.64 3.16 3.84
N ASN A 11 8.89 3.13 3.40
CA ASN A 11 9.66 1.89 3.28
C ASN A 11 10.62 1.78 4.46
N ASP A 12 10.23 1.03 5.49
CA ASP A 12 11.02 0.86 6.71
C ASP A 12 12.39 0.21 6.41
N MET A 13 12.49 -0.60 5.35
CA MET A 13 13.73 -1.27 4.95
C MET A 13 14.78 -0.31 4.39
N LYS A 14 14.34 0.73 3.67
CA LYS A 14 15.23 1.72 3.03
C LYS A 14 15.20 3.08 3.72
N GLN A 15 14.39 3.26 4.77
CA GLN A 15 14.17 4.53 5.47
C GLN A 15 13.75 5.66 4.51
N THR A 16 12.92 5.34 3.52
CA THR A 16 12.42 6.29 2.52
C THR A 16 10.96 6.61 2.72
N HIS A 17 10.63 7.88 2.57
CA HIS A 17 9.29 8.46 2.73
C HIS A 17 8.94 9.22 1.46
N VAL A 18 7.82 8.88 0.83
CA VAL A 18 7.39 9.50 -0.44
C VAL A 18 5.88 9.67 -0.45
N ASP A 19 5.42 10.87 -0.82
CA ASP A 19 4.00 11.12 -1.06
C ASP A 19 3.57 10.48 -2.38
N LEU A 20 2.48 9.70 -2.34
CA LEU A 20 1.90 9.02 -3.49
C LEU A 20 0.44 9.42 -3.68
N GLU A 21 0.09 9.76 -4.92
CA GLU A 21 -1.30 9.88 -5.35
C GLU A 21 -1.78 8.53 -5.91
N ILE A 22 -2.73 7.89 -5.24
CA ILE A 22 -3.26 6.57 -5.61
C ILE A 22 -4.79 6.58 -5.71
N PRO A 23 -5.38 5.82 -6.65
CA PRO A 23 -6.83 5.67 -6.74
C PRO A 23 -7.37 4.82 -5.57
N LEU A 24 -8.52 5.21 -5.00
CA LEU A 24 -9.13 4.48 -3.89
C LEU A 24 -9.76 3.14 -4.27
N GLU A 25 -10.11 2.98 -5.54
CA GLU A 25 -10.75 1.77 -6.08
C GLU A 25 -9.73 0.65 -6.39
N ILE A 26 -8.43 0.89 -6.24
CA ILE A 26 -7.40 -0.15 -6.39
C ILE A 26 -7.47 -1.15 -5.23
N THR A 27 -7.21 -2.43 -5.53
CA THR A 27 -7.12 -3.46 -4.48
C THR A 27 -5.80 -3.39 -3.73
N ALA A 28 -5.77 -3.92 -2.51
CA ALA A 28 -4.52 -4.03 -1.76
C ALA A 28 -3.46 -4.88 -2.49
N ASN A 29 -3.88 -5.94 -3.20
CA ASN A 29 -2.97 -6.76 -4.02
C ASN A 29 -2.37 -5.95 -5.18
N ASP A 30 -3.19 -5.21 -5.91
CA ASP A 30 -2.70 -4.39 -7.02
C ASP A 30 -1.74 -3.30 -6.53
N LEU A 31 -2.02 -2.68 -5.38
CA LEU A 31 -1.12 -1.71 -4.75
C LEU A 31 0.22 -2.35 -4.38
N VAL A 32 0.21 -3.55 -3.78
CA VAL A 32 1.42 -4.31 -3.45
C VAL A 32 2.26 -4.56 -4.71
N LEU A 33 1.64 -5.04 -5.79
CA LEU A 33 2.32 -5.33 -7.05
C LEU A 33 2.94 -4.06 -7.64
N ALA A 34 2.17 -2.97 -7.69
CA ALA A 34 2.62 -1.68 -8.21
C ALA A 34 3.80 -1.12 -7.41
N LEU A 35 3.75 -1.17 -6.07
CA LEU A 35 4.86 -0.70 -5.22
C LEU A 35 6.08 -1.61 -5.32
N ASN A 36 5.89 -2.93 -5.43
CA ASN A 36 6.98 -3.87 -5.61
C ASN A 36 7.73 -3.62 -6.92
N GLU A 37 7.02 -3.37 -8.02
CA GLU A 37 7.59 -3.02 -9.31
C GLU A 37 8.27 -1.64 -9.27
N ALA A 38 7.61 -0.61 -8.73
CA ALA A 38 8.11 0.76 -8.72
C ALA A 38 9.35 0.97 -7.83
N TYR A 39 9.42 0.29 -6.68
CA TYR A 39 10.46 0.50 -5.67
C TYR A 39 11.43 -0.68 -5.50
N GLY A 40 11.23 -1.78 -6.23
CA GLY A 40 12.00 -3.00 -6.09
C GLY A 40 11.98 -3.50 -4.65
N LEU A 41 10.79 -3.79 -4.12
CA LEU A 41 10.61 -4.23 -2.72
C LEU A 41 11.02 -5.69 -2.49
N GLU A 42 11.25 -6.45 -3.56
CA GLU A 42 11.63 -7.88 -3.51
C GLU A 42 10.61 -8.72 -2.73
N MET A 43 9.32 -8.38 -2.82
CA MET A 43 8.24 -9.20 -2.27
C MET A 43 8.07 -10.46 -3.12
N ASP A 44 7.77 -11.59 -2.47
CA ASP A 44 7.43 -12.84 -3.14
C ASP A 44 6.01 -12.75 -3.72
N THR A 45 5.90 -12.14 -4.89
CA THR A 45 4.62 -11.97 -5.59
C THR A 45 4.07 -13.27 -6.16
N GLU A 46 4.88 -14.34 -6.25
CA GLU A 46 4.39 -15.69 -6.61
C GLU A 46 3.51 -16.25 -5.48
N ASN A 47 3.80 -15.86 -4.23
CA ASN A 47 2.97 -16.12 -3.07
C ASN A 47 2.28 -14.84 -2.56
N ILE A 48 1.33 -14.31 -3.34
CA ILE A 48 0.60 -13.07 -3.01
C ILE A 48 -0.09 -13.10 -1.63
N PHE A 49 -0.45 -14.27 -1.10
CA PHE A 49 -1.03 -14.41 0.24
C PHE A 49 -0.06 -14.03 1.37
N SER A 50 1.24 -14.07 1.09
CA SER A 50 2.29 -13.64 2.01
C SER A 50 2.60 -12.14 1.91
N CYS A 51 2.09 -11.46 0.88
CA CYS A 51 2.34 -10.05 0.66
C CYS A 51 1.31 -9.17 1.39
N TYR A 52 1.80 -8.16 2.09
CA TYR A 52 0.96 -7.21 2.81
C TYR A 52 1.65 -5.86 2.98
N LEU A 53 0.84 -4.84 3.25
CA LEU A 53 1.28 -3.53 3.73
C LEU A 53 0.54 -3.20 5.03
N VAL A 54 1.15 -2.38 5.86
CA VAL A 54 0.49 -1.82 7.06
C VAL A 54 -0.03 -0.44 6.70
N ALA A 55 -1.26 -0.12 7.08
CA ALA A 55 -1.77 1.24 7.01
C ALA A 55 -1.90 1.84 8.40
N GLU A 56 -1.70 3.15 8.51
CA GLU A 56 -2.10 3.93 9.68
C GLU A 56 -3.04 5.07 9.24
N ASN A 57 -3.96 5.46 10.13
CA ASN A 57 -5.05 6.41 9.87
C ASN A 57 -6.00 6.03 8.71
N PRO A 58 -6.66 4.87 8.74
CA PRO A 58 -6.84 3.98 9.89
C PRO A 58 -5.77 2.88 10.00
N ILE A 59 -5.65 2.29 11.19
CA ILE A 59 -4.80 1.10 11.41
C ILE A 59 -5.43 -0.09 10.69
N ALA A 60 -4.78 -0.59 9.65
CA ALA A 60 -5.28 -1.71 8.87
C ALA A 60 -4.14 -2.56 8.28
N PHE A 61 -4.45 -3.81 7.97
CA PHE A 61 -3.57 -4.72 7.26
C PHE A 61 -4.05 -4.84 5.81
N LEU A 62 -3.31 -4.25 4.88
CA LEU A 62 -3.68 -4.20 3.46
C LEU A 62 -3.21 -5.48 2.78
N ARG A 63 -4.16 -6.34 2.43
CA ARG A 63 -3.94 -7.55 1.63
C ARG A 63 -5.23 -8.00 0.93
N GLY A 64 -5.09 -8.77 -0.14
CA GLY A 64 -6.22 -9.36 -0.85
C GLY A 64 -6.93 -8.40 -1.80
N ASN A 65 -8.16 -8.77 -2.18
CA ASN A 65 -8.93 -8.10 -3.23
C ASN A 65 -9.81 -6.95 -2.70
N LYS A 66 -9.67 -6.59 -1.43
CA LYS A 66 -10.39 -5.46 -0.83
C LYS A 66 -9.76 -4.15 -1.29
N THR A 67 -10.58 -3.18 -1.66
CA THR A 67 -10.12 -1.88 -2.15
C THR A 67 -9.67 -0.96 -1.02
N LEU A 68 -8.82 0.03 -1.32
CA LEU A 68 -8.38 1.02 -0.33
C LEU A 68 -9.55 1.82 0.27
N LYS A 69 -10.59 2.06 -0.54
CA LYS A 69 -11.84 2.66 -0.10
C LYS A 69 -12.51 1.86 1.01
N GLU A 70 -12.61 0.54 0.84
CA GLU A 70 -13.23 -0.32 1.85
C GLU A 70 -12.36 -0.47 3.12
N PHE A 71 -11.04 -0.22 3.02
CA PHE A 71 -10.15 -0.09 4.18
C PHE A 71 -10.28 1.27 4.88
N GLY A 72 -10.92 2.26 4.25
CA GLY A 72 -11.08 3.61 4.80
C GLY A 72 -9.82 4.47 4.65
N ILE A 73 -8.95 4.15 3.69
CA ILE A 73 -7.77 4.97 3.36
C ILE A 73 -8.23 6.35 2.88
N ARG A 74 -7.47 7.38 3.27
CA ARG A 74 -7.80 8.79 3.04
C ARG A 74 -6.53 9.60 2.89
N ASN A 75 -6.70 10.88 2.54
CA ASN A 75 -5.58 11.81 2.50
C ASN A 75 -4.84 11.85 3.85
N GLY A 76 -3.52 11.74 3.80
CA GLY A 76 -2.66 11.69 4.98
C GLY A 76 -2.64 10.36 5.73
N SER A 77 -3.24 9.28 5.18
CA SER A 77 -2.96 7.93 5.64
C SER A 77 -1.50 7.57 5.35
N TYR A 78 -0.92 6.73 6.21
CA TYR A 78 0.41 6.15 5.98
C TYR A 78 0.24 4.76 5.39
N ILE A 79 1.04 4.42 4.38
CA ILE A 79 1.16 3.06 3.84
C ILE A 79 2.60 2.61 4.05
N ILE A 80 2.78 1.58 4.86
CA ILE A 80 4.07 1.19 5.41
C ILE A 80 4.41 -0.20 4.91
N TYR A 81 5.55 -0.28 4.21
CA TYR A 81 6.20 -1.54 3.90
C TYR A 81 7.26 -1.86 4.97
N ARG A 82 7.10 -3.01 5.61
CA ARG A 82 8.06 -3.58 6.56
C ARG A 82 8.17 -5.08 6.35
N ARG A 83 9.40 -5.63 6.36
CA ARG A 83 9.61 -7.07 6.48
C ARG A 83 9.58 -7.45 7.96
N ALA A 84 8.82 -8.49 8.29
CA ALA A 84 8.89 -9.17 9.59
C ALA A 84 10.10 -10.10 9.63
#